data_AF-A0A4Q7Y5B1-F1
#
_entry.id   AF-A0A4Q7Y5B1-F1
#
_cell.length_a   1.000
_cell.length_b   1.000
_cell.length_c   1.000
_cell.angle_alpha   90.00
_cell.angle_beta   90.00
_cell.angle_gamma   90.00
#
_symmetry.space_group_name_H-M   'P 1'
#
loop_
_entity.id
_entity.type
_entity.pdbx_description
1 polymer ?
#
loop_
_entity_poly.entity_id
_entity_poly.type
_entity_poly.pdbx_seq_one_letter_code
_entity_poly.pdbx_strand_id
1 'polypeptide(L)'
;MTTGADWFEQARRLLDAVRGPEPADAAPGEHANDCRWCPVCQAAAVVRGERPEVTAALADVLTTAAAALRAFAADVAQPAPDAADDVVAEAQEPPPAQRIDIA
;
A
#
# COMPACT_ATOMS: atom_id res chain seq x y z
N MET A 1 -12.57 0.06 -11.68
CA MET A 1 -12.22 -0.64 -10.44
C MET A 1 -10.81 -1.15 -10.60
N THR A 2 -9.85 -0.63 -9.84
CA THR A 2 -8.46 -1.13 -9.89
C THR A 2 -8.46 -2.56 -9.36
N THR A 3 -8.02 -3.52 -10.16
CA THR A 3 -7.99 -4.93 -9.74
C THR A 3 -6.96 -5.09 -8.62
N GLY A 4 -7.16 -6.07 -7.74
CA GLY A 4 -6.25 -6.32 -6.61
C GLY A 4 -4.77 -6.50 -7.02
N ALA A 5 -4.50 -6.90 -8.26
CA ALA A 5 -3.15 -7.01 -8.80
C ALA A 5 -2.49 -5.65 -9.09
N ASP A 6 -3.27 -4.65 -9.54
CA ASP A 6 -2.75 -3.32 -9.92
C ASP A 6 -2.26 -2.55 -8.70
N TRP A 7 -3.00 -2.63 -7.60
CA TRP A 7 -2.61 -1.97 -6.35
C TRP A 7 -1.34 -2.59 -5.75
N PHE A 8 -1.18 -3.93 -5.84
CA PHE A 8 -0.02 -4.63 -5.30
C PHE A 8 1.26 -4.26 -6.04
N GLU A 9 1.21 -4.19 -7.38
CA GLU A 9 2.34 -3.73 -8.19
C GLU A 9 2.66 -2.25 -7.90
N GLN A 10 1.63 -1.42 -7.67
CA GLN A 10 1.82 -0.03 -7.31
C GLN A 10 2.46 0.14 -5.92
N ALA A 11 2.08 -0.70 -4.95
CA ALA A 11 2.72 -0.77 -3.64
C ALA A 11 4.17 -1.25 -3.73
N ARG A 12 4.44 -2.25 -4.59
CA ARG A 12 5.80 -2.75 -4.82
C ARG A 12 6.72 -1.68 -5.39
N ARG A 13 6.25 -0.92 -6.39
CA ARG A 13 7.00 0.20 -6.96
C ARG A 13 7.26 1.31 -5.95
N LEU A 14 6.29 1.59 -5.08
CA LEU A 14 6.49 2.55 -3.99
C LEU A 14 7.58 2.07 -3.02
N LEU A 15 7.56 0.80 -2.64
CA LEU A 15 8.58 0.20 -1.76
C LEU A 15 9.98 0.20 -2.38
N ASP A 16 10.08 -0.10 -3.67
CA ASP A 16 11.36 -0.04 -4.40
C ASP A 16 11.89 1.40 -4.50
N ALA A 17 11.00 2.39 -4.71
CA ALA A 17 11.37 3.80 -4.70
C ALA A 17 11.84 4.28 -3.32
N VAL A 18 11.22 3.79 -2.24
CA VAL A 18 11.61 4.10 -0.85
C VAL A 18 12.92 3.42 -0.45
N ARG A 19 13.19 2.18 -0.92
CA ARG A 19 14.44 1.47 -0.65
C ARG A 19 15.66 2.17 -1.26
N GLY A 20 15.46 2.91 -2.35
CA GLY A 20 16.56 3.57 -3.06
C GLY A 20 17.52 2.56 -3.70
N PRO A 21 18.50 3.04 -4.49
CA PRO A 21 19.54 2.17 -5.03
C PRO A 21 20.39 1.54 -3.90
N GLU A 22 20.84 0.29 -4.09
CA GLU A 22 21.78 -0.39 -3.20
C GLU A 22 22.97 0.53 -2.89
N PRO A 23 23.38 0.66 -1.61
CA PRO A 23 24.49 1.53 -1.24
C PRO A 23 25.78 0.99 -1.86
N ALA A 24 26.34 1.73 -2.82
CA ALA A 24 27.71 1.52 -3.25
C ALA A 24 28.64 1.83 -2.06
N ASP A 25 29.52 0.88 -1.72
CA ASP A 25 30.50 0.92 -0.61
C ASP A 25 30.93 2.34 -0.21
N ALA A 26 30.22 2.93 0.74
CA ALA A 26 30.57 4.21 1.34
C ALA A 26 31.29 3.93 2.66
N ALA A 27 32.56 4.33 2.74
CA ALA A 27 33.39 4.14 3.92
C ALA A 27 32.72 4.75 5.18
N PRO A 28 32.78 4.08 6.34
CA PRO A 28 32.13 4.54 7.56
C PRO A 28 32.96 5.66 8.19
N GLY A 29 32.66 6.91 7.84
CA GLY A 29 33.34 8.08 8.41
C GLY A 29 32.50 9.35 8.26
N GLU A 30 32.28 10.03 9.38
CA GLU A 30 31.82 11.43 9.50
C GLU A 30 30.33 11.75 9.23
N HIS A 31 29.55 10.91 8.55
CA HIS A 31 28.15 11.27 8.20
C HIS A 31 27.08 10.84 9.23
N ALA A 32 27.48 10.19 10.33
CA ALA A 32 26.55 9.61 11.30
C ALA A 32 25.60 10.64 11.97
N ASN A 33 26.02 11.90 12.10
CA ASN A 33 25.16 12.98 12.62
C ASN A 33 24.31 13.68 11.52
N ASP A 34 24.66 13.50 10.24
CA ASP A 34 23.90 14.00 9.08
C ASP A 34 22.93 12.96 8.51
N CYS A 35 22.89 11.75 9.10
CA CYS A 35 21.97 10.67 8.75
C CYS A 35 20.47 11.00 8.92
N ARG A 36 20.11 12.20 9.39
CA ARG A 36 18.72 12.68 9.49
C ARG A 36 18.01 12.76 8.14
N TRP A 37 18.72 12.91 7.03
CA TRP A 37 18.11 13.02 5.69
C TRP A 37 17.97 11.69 4.95
N CYS A 38 18.64 10.63 5.42
CA CYS A 38 18.55 9.31 4.80
C CYS A 38 17.34 8.53 5.34
N PRO A 39 16.37 8.13 4.51
CA PRO A 39 15.16 7.42 4.96
C PRO A 39 15.49 6.05 5.59
N VAL A 40 16.56 5.39 5.14
CA VAL A 40 17.03 4.11 5.71
C VAL A 40 17.55 4.31 7.13
N CYS A 41 18.35 5.34 7.37
CA CYS A 41 18.87 5.65 8.71
C CYS A 41 17.75 6.10 9.66
N GLN A 42 16.77 6.86 9.17
CA GLN A 42 15.58 7.19 9.96
C GLN A 42 14.77 5.94 10.32
N ALA A 43 14.55 5.02 9.38
CA ALA A 43 13.87 3.76 9.65
C ALA A 43 14.64 2.92 10.67
N ALA A 44 15.97 2.84 10.56
CA ALA A 44 16.81 2.16 11.54
C ALA A 44 16.74 2.79 12.94
N ALA A 45 16.67 4.12 13.05
CA ALA A 45 16.51 4.82 14.33
C ALA A 45 15.17 4.50 14.99
N VAL A 46 14.09 4.42 14.21
CA VAL A 46 12.76 3.98 14.69
C VAL A 46 12.81 2.52 15.15
N VAL A 47 13.43 1.62 14.36
CA VAL A 47 13.58 0.19 14.71
C VAL A 47 14.44 0.00 15.96
N ARG A 48 15.48 0.81 16.15
CA ARG A 48 16.32 0.79 17.36
C ARG A 48 15.64 1.36 18.60
N GLY A 49 14.45 1.95 18.47
CA GLY A 49 13.73 2.54 19.59
C GLY A 49 14.32 3.85 20.10
N GLU A 50 15.11 4.57 19.28
CA GLU A 50 15.65 5.89 19.64
C GLU A 50 14.53 6.96 19.80
N ARG A 51 13.30 6.62 19.40
CA ARG A 51 12.08 7.44 19.47
C ARG A 51 10.93 6.61 20.08
N PRO A 52 10.89 6.42 21.41
CA PRO A 52 9.91 5.54 22.07
C PRO A 52 8.45 5.94 21.79
N GLU A 53 8.19 7.23 21.58
CA GLU A 53 6.86 7.76 21.26
C GLU A 53 6.39 7.33 19.86
N VAL A 54 7.32 7.29 18.89
CA VAL A 54 7.02 6.87 17.51
C VAL A 54 6.80 5.38 17.44
N THR A 55 7.58 4.59 18.18
CA THR A 55 7.38 3.13 18.25
C THR A 55 6.06 2.76 18.90
N ALA A 56 5.61 3.48 19.94
CA ALA A 56 4.32 3.26 20.56
C ALA A 56 3.17 3.56 19.60
N ALA A 57 3.19 4.73 18.95
CA ALA A 57 2.18 5.09 17.95
C ALA A 57 2.17 4.12 16.75
N LEU A 58 3.35 3.63 16.33
CA LEU A 58 3.45 2.62 15.28
C LEU A 58 2.82 1.28 15.71
N ALA A 59 3.03 0.86 16.96
CA ALA A 59 2.43 -0.36 17.50
C ALA A 59 0.90 -0.27 17.54
N ASP A 60 0.35 0.88 17.92
CA ASP A 60 -1.10 1.12 17.89
C ASP A 60 -1.64 1.02 16.46
N VAL A 61 -1.00 1.70 15.50
CA VAL A 61 -1.37 1.64 14.07
C VAL A 61 -1.32 0.21 13.53
N LEU A 62 -0.27 -0.55 13.85
CA LEU A 62 -0.14 -1.95 13.44
C LEU A 62 -1.22 -2.84 14.06
N THR A 63 -1.60 -2.57 15.32
CA THR A 63 -2.66 -3.29 16.02
C THR A 63 -4.01 -3.03 15.34
N THR A 64 -4.33 -1.77 15.04
CA THR A 64 -5.54 -1.40 14.31
C THR A 64 -5.56 -2.02 12.91
N ALA A 65 -4.45 -1.97 12.18
CA ALA A 65 -4.34 -2.59 10.85
C ALA A 65 -4.57 -4.11 10.91
N ALA A 66 -3.98 -4.80 11.90
CA ALA A 66 -4.17 -6.23 12.09
C ALA A 66 -5.62 -6.57 12.46
N ALA A 67 -6.32 -5.72 13.23
CA ALA A 67 -7.73 -5.90 13.52
C ALA A 67 -8.59 -5.77 12.25
N ALA A 68 -8.33 -4.74 11.42
CA ALA A 68 -9.02 -4.53 10.16
C ALA A 68 -8.81 -5.70 9.18
N LEU A 69 -7.57 -6.21 9.06
CA LEU A 69 -7.25 -7.36 8.22
C LEU A 69 -7.97 -8.64 8.66
N ARG A 70 -8.10 -8.87 9.98
CA ARG A 70 -8.87 -10.02 10.50
C ARG A 70 -10.36 -9.88 10.20
N ALA A 71 -10.92 -8.67 10.33
CA ALA A 71 -12.31 -8.41 9.98
C ALA A 71 -12.57 -8.65 8.49
N PHE A 72 -11.68 -8.14 7.62
CA PHE A 72 -11.75 -8.36 6.19
C PHE A 72 -11.62 -9.85 5.82
N ALA A 73 -10.67 -10.56 6.43
CA ALA A 73 -10.51 -12.01 6.21
C ALA A 73 -11.75 -12.81 6.64
N ALA A 74 -12.40 -12.40 7.73
CA ALA A 74 -13.66 -13.02 8.18
C ALA A 74 -14.81 -12.77 7.20
N ASP A 75 -14.89 -11.57 6.62
CA ASP A 75 -15.90 -11.20 5.63
C ASP A 75 -15.73 -11.98 4.31
N VAL A 76 -14.49 -12.12 3.83
CA VAL A 76 -14.16 -12.91 2.63
C VAL A 76 -14.41 -14.42 2.84
N ALA A 77 -14.24 -14.91 4.08
CA ALA A 77 -14.46 -16.31 4.42
C ALA A 77 -15.96 -16.66 4.60
N GLN A 78 -16.85 -15.66 4.62
CA GLN A 78 -18.27 -15.89 4.77
C GLN A 78 -18.82 -16.54 3.48
N PRO A 79 -19.42 -17.75 3.54
CA PRO A 79 -20.04 -18.35 2.37
C PRO A 79 -21.17 -17.47 1.87
N ALA A 80 -21.24 -17.25 0.55
CA ALA A 80 -22.29 -16.47 -0.07
C ALA A 80 -23.67 -17.07 0.29
N PRO A 81 -24.66 -16.26 0.70
CA PRO A 81 -26.03 -16.74 0.76
C PRO A 81 -26.45 -17.17 -0.66
N ASP A 82 -27.02 -18.38 -0.79
CA ASP A 82 -27.52 -18.93 -2.04
C ASP A 82 -28.50 -17.95 -2.69
N ALA A 83 -28.01 -17.19 -3.67
CA ALA A 83 -28.83 -16.32 -4.51
C ALA A 83 -29.35 -17.15 -5.69
N ALA A 84 -30.34 -17.99 -5.43
CA ALA A 84 -31.30 -18.40 -6.44
C ALA A 84 -32.44 -17.38 -6.43
N ASP A 85 -32.40 -16.43 -7.36
CA ASP A 85 -33.53 -15.99 -8.19
C ASP A 85 -33.24 -14.63 -8.86
N ASP A 86 -33.35 -14.66 -10.20
CA ASP A 86 -33.73 -13.59 -11.15
C ASP A 86 -33.30 -12.13 -10.91
N VAL A 87 -32.43 -11.60 -11.79
CA VAL A 87 -32.79 -10.50 -12.73
C VAL A 87 -31.93 -10.61 -14.00
N VAL A 88 -32.57 -11.10 -15.05
CA VAL A 88 -32.53 -10.69 -16.47
C VAL A 88 -31.38 -9.78 -16.93
N ALA A 89 -30.70 -10.26 -17.98
CA ALA A 89 -29.79 -9.50 -18.83
C ALA A 89 -30.49 -8.28 -19.47
N GLU A 90 -30.20 -7.08 -18.98
CA GLU A 90 -30.37 -5.85 -19.77
C GLU A 90 -29.03 -5.52 -20.44
N ALA A 91 -28.99 -5.74 -21.76
CA ALA A 91 -27.91 -5.29 -22.62
C ALA A 91 -27.79 -3.77 -22.50
N GLN A 92 -26.74 -3.31 -21.81
CA GLN A 92 -26.39 -1.91 -21.69
C GLN A 92 -26.08 -1.36 -23.09
N GLU A 93 -26.99 -0.58 -23.66
CA GLU A 93 -26.76 0.14 -24.90
C GLU A 93 -25.65 1.19 -24.66
N PRO A 94 -24.56 1.21 -25.45
CA PRO A 94 -23.43 2.10 -25.19
C PRO A 94 -23.85 3.57 -25.39
N PRO A 95 -23.37 4.50 -24.53
CA PRO A 95 -23.72 5.91 -24.65
C PRO A 95 -23.18 6.52 -25.95
N PRO A 96 -23.88 7.49 -26.57
CA PRO A 96 -23.44 8.10 -27.81
C PRO A 96 -22.13 8.88 -27.59
N ALA A 97 -21.02 8.33 -28.10
CA ALA A 97 -19.73 9.01 -28.09
C ALA A 97 -19.69 10.08 -29.20
N GLN A 98 -19.49 11.34 -28.82
CA GLN A 98 -19.37 12.44 -29.77
C GLN A 98 -17.95 12.45 -30.38
N ARG A 99 -17.86 12.23 -31.70
CA ARG A 99 -16.59 12.28 -32.44
C ARG A 99 -16.30 13.71 -32.85
N ILE A 100 -15.09 14.18 -32.54
CA ILE A 100 -14.56 15.47 -33.00
C ILE A 100 -13.49 15.15 -34.03
N ASP A 101 -13.72 15.55 -35.28
CA ASP A 101 -12.73 15.43 -36.34
C ASP A 101 -11.73 16.59 -36.26
N ILE A 102 -10.44 16.27 -36.33
CA ILE A 102 -9.35 17.24 -36.36
C ILE A 102 -8.86 17.33 -37.80
N ALA A 103 -8.96 18.54 -38.39
CA ALA A 103 -8.52 18.86 -39.74
C ALA A 103 -7.00 19.11 -39.82
#